data_AF-A0A497SLB1-F1
#
_entry.id   AF-A0A497SLB1-F1
#
_cell.length_a   1.000
_cell.length_b   1.000
_cell.length_c   1.000
_cell.angle_alpha   90.00
_cell.angle_beta   90.00
_cell.angle_gamma   90.00
#
_symmetry.space_group_name_H-M   'P 1'
#
loop_
_entity.id
_entity.type
_entity.pdbx_description
1 polymer ?
#
loop_
_entity_poly.entity_id
_entity_poly.type
_entity_poly.pdbx_seq_one_letter_code
_entity_poly.pdbx_strand_id
1 'polypeptide(L)'
;MEPTTPKPKEALFYEKLSDKKVRCLLCPRKCYITENLTGFCRARKNLKGKLYSLVYSKPCALSIDPIEKKPLFHFLPGTRALSIATCGCNLSCAFCQNYKISQGEILGDFVPPEKVIELAKEHKVKTIAYTYTEPTIFYEYALDIMKLAKKEGLKNIWVSDGYINKNPIKKLAPYLDAINIDIKGPERLYSNLCLASLKPVLESTLEYKKHNI
;
A
#
# COMPACT_ATOMS: atom_id res chain seq x y z
N MET A 1 -25.62 -19.19 -2.74
CA MET A 1 -24.96 -18.22 -3.64
C MET A 1 -23.54 -18.71 -3.83
N GLU A 2 -23.13 -19.04 -5.05
CA GLU A 2 -21.73 -19.39 -5.32
C GLU A 2 -20.82 -18.24 -4.87
N PRO A 3 -19.72 -18.50 -4.14
CA PRO A 3 -18.77 -17.46 -3.82
C PRO A 3 -18.17 -16.98 -5.14
N THR A 4 -18.62 -15.82 -5.62
CA THR A 4 -18.04 -15.18 -6.79
C THR A 4 -16.61 -14.82 -6.44
N THR A 5 -15.67 -15.64 -6.91
CA THR A 5 -14.24 -15.38 -6.73
C THR A 5 -13.97 -13.96 -7.18
N PRO A 6 -13.44 -13.06 -6.33
CA PRO A 6 -13.27 -11.67 -6.69
C PRO A 6 -12.43 -11.56 -7.96
N LYS A 7 -12.93 -10.85 -8.97
CA LYS A 7 -12.17 -10.61 -10.19
C LYS A 7 -10.84 -9.92 -9.83
N PRO A 8 -9.69 -10.42 -10.30
CA PRO A 8 -8.41 -9.80 -10.01
C PRO A 8 -8.39 -8.37 -10.57
N LYS A 9 -7.93 -7.40 -9.77
CA LYS A 9 -7.85 -6.00 -10.17
C LYS A 9 -6.59 -5.78 -11.01
N GLU A 10 -6.75 -5.28 -12.23
CA GLU A 10 -5.60 -4.92 -13.08
C GLU A 10 -4.81 -3.76 -12.42
N ALA A 11 -3.48 -3.88 -12.39
CA ALA A 11 -2.60 -2.90 -11.77
C ALA A 11 -2.48 -1.64 -12.63
N LEU A 12 -2.33 -0.48 -11.99
CA LEU A 12 -2.32 0.81 -12.71
C LEU A 12 -0.96 1.21 -13.29
N PHE A 13 0.14 0.69 -12.73
CA PHE A 13 1.49 1.14 -13.04
C PHE A 13 2.37 -0.02 -13.51
N TYR A 14 2.29 -0.32 -14.79
CA TYR A 14 3.16 -1.28 -15.45
C TYR A 14 3.26 -1.00 -16.95
N GLU A 15 4.32 -1.51 -17.56
CA GLU A 15 4.49 -1.54 -19.01
C GLU A 15 4.35 -2.99 -19.49
N LYS A 16 3.70 -3.15 -20.64
CA LYS A 16 3.70 -4.42 -21.37
C LYS A 16 4.99 -4.52 -22.16
N LEU A 17 5.59 -5.70 -22.15
CA LEU A 17 6.80 -6.03 -22.89
C LEU A 17 6.51 -7.14 -23.90
N SER A 18 7.52 -7.53 -24.69
CA SER A 18 7.43 -8.69 -25.59
C SER A 18 7.15 -9.98 -24.82
N ASP A 19 6.69 -11.02 -25.53
CA ASP A 19 6.43 -12.38 -25.02
C ASP A 19 5.60 -12.41 -23.73
N LYS A 20 4.57 -11.56 -23.66
CA LYS A 20 3.66 -11.43 -22.51
C LYS A 20 4.37 -11.13 -21.18
N LYS A 21 5.59 -10.58 -21.21
CA LYS A 21 6.26 -10.07 -20.00
C LYS A 21 5.71 -8.70 -19.64
N VAL A 22 5.91 -8.31 -18.39
CA VAL A 22 5.57 -6.96 -17.90
C VAL A 22 6.69 -6.39 -17.04
N ARG A 23 6.81 -5.06 -17.04
CA ARG A 23 7.64 -4.32 -16.08
C ARG A 23 6.74 -3.56 -15.12
N CYS A 24 6.75 -3.92 -13.84
CA CYS A 24 5.99 -3.18 -12.83
C CYS A 24 6.68 -1.83 -12.56
N LEU A 25 5.93 -0.72 -12.58
CA LEU A 25 6.43 0.63 -12.36
C LEU A 25 5.88 1.28 -11.08
N LEU A 26 5.31 0.49 -10.18
CA LEU A 26 4.76 0.99 -8.93
C LEU A 26 5.85 1.45 -7.96
N CYS A 27 6.90 0.65 -7.79
CA CYS A 27 7.97 0.90 -6.84
C CYS A 27 9.34 0.82 -7.51
N PRO A 28 10.40 1.33 -6.86
CA PRO A 28 11.75 1.36 -7.43
C PRO A 28 12.35 -0.01 -7.73
N ARG A 29 11.76 -1.12 -7.23
CA ARG A 29 12.14 -2.50 -7.62
C ARG A 29 12.06 -2.72 -9.14
N LYS A 30 11.13 -2.03 -9.81
CA LYS A 30 10.90 -2.14 -11.26
C LYS A 30 10.86 -3.59 -11.77
N CYS A 31 10.17 -4.47 -11.02
CA CYS A 31 10.18 -5.92 -11.25
C CYS A 31 9.87 -6.26 -12.72
N TYR A 32 10.73 -7.06 -13.34
CA TYR A 32 10.45 -7.74 -14.60
C TYR A 32 9.75 -9.06 -14.29
N ILE A 33 8.53 -9.24 -14.79
CA ILE A 33 7.67 -10.36 -14.39
C ILE A 33 7.24 -11.11 -15.64
N THR A 34 7.69 -12.35 -15.78
CA THR A 34 7.27 -13.27 -16.85
C THR A 34 5.84 -13.78 -16.61
N GLU A 35 5.21 -14.32 -17.65
CA GLU A 35 3.84 -14.85 -17.55
C GLU A 35 3.73 -15.85 -16.39
N ASN A 36 2.65 -15.75 -15.61
CA ASN A 36 2.32 -16.57 -14.43
C ASN A 36 3.22 -16.41 -13.20
N LEU A 37 4.25 -15.55 -13.23
CA LEU A 37 5.05 -15.23 -12.06
C LEU A 37 4.55 -13.98 -11.32
N THR A 38 5.06 -13.80 -10.11
CA THR A 38 4.83 -12.62 -9.26
C THR A 38 6.06 -11.74 -9.17
N GLY A 39 5.86 -10.46 -8.85
CA GLY A 39 6.95 -9.57 -8.47
C GLY A 39 7.48 -9.84 -7.07
N PHE A 40 8.52 -9.10 -6.67
CA PHE A 40 9.19 -9.24 -5.37
C PHE A 40 8.20 -9.26 -4.18
N CYS A 41 7.17 -8.41 -4.21
CA CYS A 41 6.19 -8.29 -3.13
C CYS A 41 5.20 -9.45 -3.04
N ARG A 42 5.25 -10.43 -3.96
CA ARG A 42 4.36 -11.61 -4.06
C ARG A 42 2.88 -11.31 -4.32
N ALA A 43 2.46 -10.05 -4.17
CA ALA A 43 1.08 -9.60 -4.32
C ALA A 43 0.70 -9.14 -5.73
N ARG A 44 1.64 -9.13 -6.69
CA ARG A 44 1.38 -8.67 -8.07
C ARG A 44 1.79 -9.73 -9.06
N LYS A 45 0.83 -10.25 -9.83
CA LYS A 45 1.00 -11.40 -10.74
C LYS A 45 0.78 -10.99 -12.18
N ASN A 46 1.66 -11.43 -13.06
CA ASN A 46 1.44 -11.29 -14.49
C ASN A 46 0.57 -12.44 -15.00
N LEU A 47 -0.58 -12.11 -15.59
CA LEU A 47 -1.46 -13.06 -16.26
C LEU A 47 -1.66 -12.61 -17.70
N LYS A 48 -1.20 -13.41 -18.66
CA LYS A 48 -1.36 -13.16 -20.11
C LYS A 48 -0.87 -11.77 -20.56
N GLY A 49 0.24 -11.28 -20.00
CA GLY A 49 0.83 -9.98 -20.37
C GLY A 49 0.15 -8.78 -19.73
N LYS A 50 -0.63 -8.99 -18.67
CA LYS A 50 -1.24 -7.95 -17.85
C LYS A 50 -0.90 -8.18 -16.39
N LEU A 51 -0.56 -7.11 -15.67
CA LEU A 51 -0.23 -7.18 -14.26
C LEU A 51 -1.51 -7.01 -13.42
N TYR A 52 -1.72 -7.88 -12.45
CA TYR A 52 -2.88 -7.85 -11.54
C TYR A 52 -2.43 -7.79 -10.08
N SER A 53 -3.20 -7.07 -9.25
CA SER A 53 -3.12 -7.14 -7.80
C SER A 53 -3.87 -8.37 -7.29
N LEU A 54 -3.18 -9.23 -6.56
CA LEU A 54 -3.73 -10.41 -5.91
C LEU A 54 -4.38 -10.11 -4.55
N VAL A 55 -4.14 -8.90 -4.02
CA VAL A 55 -4.53 -8.47 -2.67
C VAL A 55 -5.60 -7.39 -2.67
N TYR A 56 -6.14 -7.03 -3.85
CA TYR A 56 -7.25 -6.10 -3.95
C TYR A 56 -8.49 -6.65 -3.23
N SER A 57 -9.08 -5.83 -2.35
CA SER A 57 -10.21 -6.23 -1.49
C SER A 57 -9.92 -7.45 -0.61
N LYS A 58 -8.65 -7.69 -0.26
CA LYS A 58 -8.25 -8.78 0.63
C LYS A 58 -7.38 -8.26 1.78
N PRO A 59 -7.94 -7.42 2.68
CA PRO A 59 -7.20 -7.04 3.87
C PRO A 59 -6.94 -8.28 4.73
N CYS A 60 -5.71 -8.40 5.22
CA CYS A 60 -5.32 -9.44 6.17
C CYS A 60 -5.28 -8.90 7.61
N ALA A 61 -5.44 -7.59 7.79
CA ALA A 61 -5.62 -6.95 9.09
C ALA A 61 -6.51 -5.72 8.97
N LEU A 62 -7.47 -5.63 9.90
CA LEU A 62 -8.34 -4.48 10.15
C LEU A 62 -8.38 -4.24 11.66
N SER A 63 -8.10 -3.02 12.10
CA SER A 63 -8.08 -2.67 13.53
C SER A 63 -8.42 -1.21 13.73
N ILE A 64 -8.87 -0.84 14.93
CA ILE A 64 -9.10 0.55 15.31
C ILE A 64 -8.02 0.98 16.30
N ASP A 65 -7.05 1.71 15.79
CA ASP A 65 -5.89 2.18 16.53
C ASP A 65 -5.98 3.68 16.83
N PRO A 66 -5.37 4.17 17.92
CA PRO A 66 -5.18 5.61 18.13
C PRO A 66 -4.25 6.21 17.05
N ILE A 67 -4.46 7.48 16.72
CA ILE A 67 -3.60 8.25 15.79
C ILE A 67 -2.14 8.26 16.24
N GLU A 68 -1.90 8.30 17.55
CA GLU A 68 -0.58 8.37 18.18
C GLU A 68 0.28 7.13 17.86
N LYS A 69 -0.34 6.02 17.45
CA LYS A 69 0.38 4.82 16.96
C LYS A 69 0.90 4.98 15.53
N LYS A 70 0.47 6.01 14.79
CA LYS A 70 0.77 6.25 13.35
C LYS A 70 1.86 7.32 13.14
N PRO A 71 2.79 7.46 14.10
CA PRO A 71 3.64 8.63 14.33
C PRO A 71 3.13 10.03 13.91
N LEU A 72 1.82 10.30 13.95
CA LEU A 72 1.23 11.57 13.53
C LEU A 72 0.61 12.34 14.71
N PHE A 73 1.41 12.67 15.72
CA PHE A 73 0.96 13.23 17.00
C PHE A 73 0.16 14.55 16.90
N HIS A 74 0.36 15.32 15.84
CA HIS A 74 -0.35 16.59 15.62
C HIS A 74 -1.51 16.47 14.61
N PHE A 75 -1.80 15.28 14.11
CA PHE A 75 -2.87 15.04 13.14
C PHE A 75 -4.11 14.48 13.84
N LEU A 76 -5.07 15.34 14.20
CA LEU A 76 -6.28 14.92 14.95
C LEU A 76 -5.94 14.16 16.26
N PRO A 77 -5.19 14.79 17.18
CA PRO A 77 -4.77 14.15 18.44
C PRO A 77 -5.96 13.66 19.26
N GLY A 78 -5.78 12.53 19.95
CA GLY A 78 -6.80 11.86 20.76
C GLY A 78 -7.87 11.11 19.97
N THR A 79 -7.80 11.12 18.63
CA THR A 79 -8.77 10.40 17.78
C THR A 79 -8.27 9.00 17.39
N ARG A 80 -9.17 8.19 16.83
CA ARG A 80 -8.90 6.83 16.38
C ARG A 80 -9.02 6.72 14.86
N ALA A 81 -8.29 5.78 14.27
CA ALA A 81 -8.30 5.49 12.85
C ALA A 81 -8.62 4.01 12.58
N LEU A 82 -9.43 3.75 11.55
CA LEU A 82 -9.57 2.41 10.98
C LEU A 82 -8.30 2.08 10.20
N SER A 83 -7.49 1.20 10.76
CA SER A 83 -6.22 0.74 10.21
C SER A 83 -6.43 -0.48 9.31
N ILE A 84 -5.86 -0.44 8.11
CA ILE A 84 -5.97 -1.50 7.11
C ILE A 84 -4.60 -1.90 6.56
N ALA A 85 -4.42 -3.20 6.37
CA ALA A 85 -3.26 -3.78 5.70
C ALA A 85 -3.66 -4.99 4.84
N THR A 86 -2.91 -5.22 3.77
CA THR A 86 -2.95 -6.48 3.02
C THR A 86 -1.61 -7.19 3.09
N CYS A 87 -1.55 -8.43 2.61
CA CYS A 87 -0.28 -9.14 2.47
C CYS A 87 0.65 -8.48 1.43
N GLY A 88 1.95 -8.68 1.62
CA GLY A 88 3.01 -8.22 0.72
C GLY A 88 3.70 -6.92 1.16
N CYS A 89 4.99 -6.80 0.81
CA CYS A 89 5.81 -5.60 0.98
C CYS A 89 6.87 -5.55 -0.12
N ASN A 90 7.28 -4.35 -0.53
CA ASN A 90 8.35 -4.11 -1.52
C ASN A 90 9.76 -4.08 -0.86
N LEU A 91 9.84 -4.14 0.47
CA LEU A 91 11.04 -4.35 1.28
C LEU A 91 11.05 -5.76 1.91
N SER A 92 12.20 -6.18 2.42
CA SER A 92 12.34 -7.40 3.24
C SER A 92 13.20 -7.09 4.46
N CYS A 93 12.61 -6.38 5.43
CA CYS A 93 13.33 -5.91 6.60
C CYS A 93 13.63 -7.05 7.58
N ALA A 94 14.89 -7.24 7.97
CA ALA A 94 15.32 -8.25 8.93
C ALA A 94 14.67 -8.07 10.33
N PHE A 95 14.26 -6.85 10.66
CA PHE A 95 13.59 -6.48 11.91
C PHE A 95 12.06 -6.31 11.75
N CYS A 96 11.47 -6.84 10.67
CA CYS A 96 10.04 -6.67 10.41
C CYS A 96 9.17 -7.40 11.44
N GLN A 97 8.41 -6.67 12.24
CA GLN A 97 7.43 -7.24 13.18
C GLN A 97 6.26 -7.91 12.46
N ASN A 98 5.93 -7.46 11.24
CA ASN A 98 4.83 -7.98 10.42
C ASN A 98 5.34 -8.93 9.31
N TYR A 99 6.48 -9.61 9.51
CA TYR A 99 7.11 -10.45 8.48
C TYR A 99 6.17 -11.55 7.95
N LYS A 100 5.34 -12.14 8.82
CA LYS A 100 4.39 -13.21 8.45
C LYS A 100 3.41 -12.77 7.37
N ILE A 101 2.88 -11.55 7.44
CA ILE A 101 1.92 -11.02 6.44
C ILE A 101 2.61 -10.23 5.33
N SER A 102 3.78 -9.62 5.57
CA SER A 102 4.50 -8.87 4.54
C SER A 102 5.27 -9.79 3.57
N GLN A 103 5.76 -10.94 4.04
CA GLN A 103 6.57 -11.87 3.26
C GLN A 103 5.91 -13.26 3.12
N GLY A 104 4.86 -13.57 3.87
CA GLY A 104 4.20 -14.89 3.81
C GLY A 104 3.19 -15.03 2.66
N GLU A 105 2.27 -15.97 2.85
CA GLU A 105 1.21 -16.25 1.88
C GLU A 105 0.14 -15.15 1.86
N ILE A 106 -0.58 -15.06 0.74
CA ILE A 106 -1.70 -14.13 0.63
C ILE A 106 -2.88 -14.69 1.40
N LEU A 107 -3.30 -13.95 2.41
CA LEU A 107 -4.44 -14.22 3.28
C LEU A 107 -5.37 -13.00 3.26
N GLY A 108 -6.56 -13.15 3.84
CA GLY A 108 -7.52 -12.08 4.01
C GLY A 108 -8.85 -12.36 3.33
N ASP A 109 -9.92 -11.99 4.02
CA ASP A 109 -11.29 -12.13 3.54
C ASP A 109 -11.63 -11.04 2.52
N PHE A 110 -12.66 -11.29 1.72
CA PHE A 110 -13.12 -10.30 0.76
C PHE A 110 -13.80 -9.12 1.47
N VAL A 111 -13.20 -7.93 1.36
CA VAL A 111 -13.76 -6.68 1.89
C VAL A 111 -13.71 -5.62 0.78
N PRO A 112 -14.84 -5.28 0.14
CA PRO A 112 -14.86 -4.26 -0.90
C PRO A 112 -14.58 -2.84 -0.31
N PRO A 113 -14.10 -1.88 -1.12
CA PRO A 113 -13.79 -0.53 -0.65
C PRO A 113 -14.94 0.15 0.11
N GLU A 114 -16.18 -0.05 -0.34
CA GLU A 114 -17.40 0.49 0.25
C GLU A 114 -17.59 -0.03 1.68
N LYS A 115 -17.26 -1.31 1.92
CA LYS A 115 -17.36 -1.90 3.26
C LYS A 115 -16.38 -1.28 4.24
N VAL A 116 -15.20 -0.84 3.77
CA VAL A 116 -14.23 -0.13 4.63
C VAL A 116 -14.81 1.21 5.09
N ILE A 117 -15.55 1.91 4.23
CA ILE A 117 -16.23 3.16 4.56
C ILE A 117 -17.38 2.93 5.56
N GLU A 118 -18.19 1.90 5.34
CA GLU A 118 -19.23 1.48 6.28
C GLU A 118 -18.66 1.21 7.67
N LEU A 119 -17.58 0.41 7.75
CA LEU A 119 -16.92 0.09 9.00
C LEU A 119 -16.37 1.33 9.71
N ALA A 120 -15.81 2.29 8.96
CA ALA A 120 -15.32 3.54 9.53
C ALA A 120 -16.46 4.36 10.17
N LYS A 121 -17.61 4.44 9.50
CA LYS A 121 -18.81 5.15 9.99
C LYS A 121 -19.43 4.44 11.19
N GLU A 122 -19.58 3.12 11.12
CA GLU A 122 -20.12 2.26 12.20
C GLU A 122 -19.35 2.47 13.50
N HIS A 123 -18.02 2.51 13.42
CA HIS A 123 -17.14 2.72 14.56
C HIS A 123 -16.88 4.20 14.88
N LYS A 124 -17.54 5.12 14.17
CA LYS A 124 -17.45 6.58 14.38
C LYS A 124 -16.02 7.11 14.33
N VAL A 125 -15.15 6.50 13.53
CA VAL A 125 -13.79 7.01 13.30
C VAL A 125 -13.79 8.05 12.18
N LYS A 126 -12.87 9.00 12.26
CA LYS A 126 -12.74 10.09 11.27
C LYS A 126 -11.62 9.85 10.25
N THR A 127 -10.83 8.80 10.45
CA THR A 127 -9.59 8.57 9.70
C THR A 127 -9.48 7.11 9.29
N ILE A 128 -9.01 6.87 8.06
CA ILE A 128 -8.57 5.56 7.56
C ILE A 128 -7.04 5.58 7.44
N ALA A 129 -6.38 4.60 8.01
CA ALA A 129 -4.93 4.47 8.02
C ALA A 129 -4.47 3.25 7.22
N TYR A 130 -3.74 3.48 6.14
CA TYR A 130 -3.15 2.41 5.32
C TYR A 130 -1.73 2.11 5.85
N THR A 131 -1.51 0.91 6.41
CA THR A 131 -0.45 0.69 7.44
C THR A 131 -0.02 -0.78 7.60
N TYR A 132 0.83 -1.07 8.60
CA TYR A 132 1.32 -2.37 9.11
C TYR A 132 2.28 -3.09 8.18
N THR A 133 1.87 -3.37 6.95
CA THR A 133 2.76 -3.91 5.91
C THR A 133 3.29 -2.74 5.08
N GLU A 134 2.93 -2.66 3.79
CA GLU A 134 3.26 -1.52 2.95
C GLU A 134 2.06 -1.17 2.07
N PRO A 135 1.42 0.01 2.27
CA PRO A 135 0.24 0.40 1.53
C PRO A 135 0.45 0.60 0.02
N THR A 136 1.68 0.86 -0.42
CA THR A 136 2.05 0.86 -1.84
C THR A 136 1.70 -0.47 -2.52
N ILE A 137 1.71 -1.59 -1.82
CA ILE A 137 1.45 -2.91 -2.44
C ILE A 137 -0.02 -3.09 -2.85
N PHE A 138 -0.94 -2.61 -2.02
CA PHE A 138 -2.38 -2.65 -2.30
C PHE A 138 -2.90 -1.32 -2.85
N TYR A 139 -2.05 -0.64 -3.64
CA TYR A 139 -2.28 0.69 -4.20
C TYR A 139 -3.69 0.89 -4.77
N GLU A 140 -4.15 -0.02 -5.64
CA GLU A 140 -5.45 0.12 -6.31
C GLU A 140 -6.62 0.05 -5.32
N TYR A 141 -6.49 -0.81 -4.30
CA TYR A 141 -7.51 -0.95 -3.26
C TYR A 141 -7.53 0.28 -2.35
N ALA A 142 -6.34 0.72 -1.90
CA ALA A 142 -6.22 1.92 -1.10
C ALA A 142 -6.75 3.16 -1.83
N LEU A 143 -6.37 3.36 -3.11
CA LEU A 143 -6.83 4.50 -3.90
C LEU A 143 -8.36 4.54 -4.05
N ASP A 144 -8.99 3.39 -4.26
CA ASP A 144 -10.45 3.33 -4.38
C ASP A 144 -11.14 3.61 -3.03
N ILE A 145 -10.59 3.10 -1.91
CA ILE A 145 -11.05 3.49 -0.56
C ILE A 145 -10.87 5.00 -0.34
N MET A 146 -9.71 5.57 -0.66
CA MET A 146 -9.41 6.98 -0.39
C MET A 146 -10.37 7.92 -1.12
N LYS A 147 -10.71 7.59 -2.37
CA LYS A 147 -11.70 8.35 -3.16
C LYS A 147 -13.07 8.33 -2.49
N LEU A 148 -13.50 7.18 -1.98
CA LEU A 148 -14.78 7.08 -1.26
C LEU A 148 -14.72 7.82 0.07
N ALA A 149 -13.65 7.63 0.85
CA ALA A 149 -13.41 8.29 2.12
C ALA A 149 -13.52 9.82 2.00
N LYS A 150 -12.89 10.40 0.96
CA LYS A 150 -12.95 11.84 0.70
C LYS A 150 -14.37 12.35 0.43
N LYS A 151 -15.21 11.58 -0.28
CA LYS A 151 -16.62 11.94 -0.52
C LYS A 151 -17.43 11.97 0.78
N GLU A 152 -17.06 11.13 1.74
CA GLU A 152 -17.73 10.99 3.03
C GLU A 152 -17.11 11.86 4.14
N GLY A 153 -16.16 12.73 3.80
CA GLY A 153 -15.49 13.61 4.76
C GLY A 153 -14.52 12.88 5.71
N LEU A 154 -14.17 11.63 5.43
CA LEU A 154 -13.15 10.87 6.16
C LEU A 154 -11.75 11.26 5.69
N LYS A 155 -10.81 11.24 6.62
CA LYS A 155 -9.39 11.55 6.40
C LYS A 155 -8.60 10.31 6.02
N ASN A 156 -7.65 10.46 5.10
CA ASN A 156 -6.78 9.37 4.65
C ASN A 156 -5.34 9.61 5.12
N ILE A 157 -4.79 8.67 5.87
CA ILE A 157 -3.37 8.70 6.27
C ILE A 157 -2.59 7.51 5.73
N TRP A 158 -1.38 7.78 5.26
CA TRP A 158 -0.50 6.79 4.64
C TRP A 158 0.71 6.54 5.53
N VAL A 159 0.85 5.34 6.07
CA VAL A 159 2.01 4.96 6.89
C VAL A 159 2.84 3.96 6.10
N SER A 160 4.00 4.40 5.61
CA SER A 160 4.71 3.73 4.51
C SER A 160 6.22 3.73 4.71
N ASP A 161 6.88 2.77 4.08
CA ASP A 161 8.33 2.75 3.92
C ASP A 161 8.85 3.72 2.85
N GLY A 162 7.95 4.40 2.12
CA GLY A 162 8.28 5.39 1.12
C GLY A 162 8.90 4.81 -0.16
N TYR A 163 8.95 3.49 -0.34
CA TYR A 163 9.59 2.87 -1.50
C TYR A 163 8.64 2.80 -2.71
N ILE A 164 8.26 3.97 -3.22
CA ILE A 164 7.26 4.17 -4.29
C ILE A 164 7.80 5.10 -5.39
N ASN A 165 7.42 4.86 -6.65
CA ASN A 165 7.83 5.72 -7.77
C ASN A 165 6.99 7.02 -7.83
N LYS A 166 7.53 8.06 -8.50
CA LYS A 166 6.92 9.39 -8.59
C LYS A 166 5.51 9.40 -9.21
N ASN A 167 5.26 8.66 -10.28
CA ASN A 167 3.96 8.67 -10.97
C ASN A 167 2.81 8.12 -10.10
N PRO A 168 2.98 7.00 -9.39
CA PRO A 168 2.05 6.57 -8.34
C PRO A 168 1.76 7.63 -7.27
N ILE A 169 2.77 8.36 -6.79
CA ILE A 169 2.58 9.44 -5.81
C ILE A 169 1.65 10.52 -6.37
N LYS A 170 1.92 11.01 -7.58
CA LYS A 170 1.10 12.07 -8.23
C LYS A 170 -0.39 11.71 -8.32
N LYS A 171 -0.70 10.43 -8.54
CA LYS A 171 -2.10 9.94 -8.63
C LYS A 171 -2.74 9.73 -7.25
N LEU A 172 -1.94 9.42 -6.23
CA LEU A 172 -2.40 9.18 -4.86
C LEU A 172 -2.59 10.51 -4.09
N ALA A 173 -1.69 11.46 -4.31
CA ALA A 173 -1.55 12.69 -3.55
C ALA A 173 -2.86 13.50 -3.37
N PRO A 174 -3.74 13.67 -4.38
CA PRO A 174 -4.97 14.43 -4.21
C PRO A 174 -5.95 13.87 -3.16
N TYR A 175 -5.73 12.64 -2.69
CA TYR A 175 -6.61 11.95 -1.75
C TYR A 175 -5.99 11.71 -0.38
N LEU A 176 -4.75 12.14 -0.16
CA LEU A 176 -4.06 12.02 1.12
C LEU A 176 -4.25 13.28 1.97
N ASP A 177 -4.40 13.10 3.28
CA ASP A 177 -4.43 14.18 4.25
C ASP A 177 -3.16 14.24 5.11
N ALA A 178 -2.49 13.10 5.32
CA ALA A 178 -1.19 13.03 5.98
C ALA A 178 -0.41 11.78 5.59
N ILE A 179 0.90 11.82 5.75
CA ILE A 179 1.80 10.70 5.51
C ILE A 179 2.87 10.59 6.61
N ASN A 180 3.20 9.37 7.01
CA ASN A 180 4.42 9.06 7.74
C ASN A 180 5.30 8.15 6.87
N ILE A 181 6.53 8.59 6.61
CA ILE A 181 7.53 7.82 5.87
C ILE A 181 8.62 7.35 6.84
N ASP A 182 8.77 6.03 6.95
CA ASP A 182 9.80 5.44 7.80
C ASP A 182 11.18 5.49 7.12
N ILE A 183 12.04 6.38 7.58
CA ILE A 183 13.47 6.32 7.28
C ILE A 183 14.13 5.29 8.21
N LYS A 184 14.48 4.13 7.66
CA LYS A 184 14.91 2.95 8.41
C LYS A 184 16.41 2.89 8.73
N GLY A 185 17.16 3.93 8.37
CA GLY A 185 18.60 4.06 8.63
C GLY A 185 19.39 4.67 7.46
N PRO A 186 20.73 4.73 7.55
CA PRO A 186 21.58 5.13 6.42
C PRO A 186 21.61 4.06 5.32
N GLU A 187 22.10 4.43 4.13
CA GLU A 187 22.14 3.58 2.92
C GLU A 187 22.71 2.16 3.18
N ARG A 188 23.79 2.06 3.96
CA ARG A 188 24.41 0.78 4.33
C ARG A 188 23.43 -0.13 5.09
N LEU A 189 22.64 0.42 6.01
CA LEU A 189 21.64 -0.36 6.74
C LEU A 189 20.45 -0.70 5.84
N TYR A 190 20.02 0.20 4.96
CA TYR A 190 18.97 -0.09 3.98
C TYR A 190 19.33 -1.30 3.09
N SER A 191 20.54 -1.31 2.55
CA SER A 191 21.01 -2.37 1.67
C SER A 191 21.06 -3.72 2.39
N ASN A 192 21.63 -3.74 3.60
CA ASN A 192 21.87 -4.97 4.35
C ASN A 192 20.63 -5.50 5.08
N LEU A 193 19.84 -4.60 5.67
CA LEU A 193 18.73 -4.98 6.55
C LEU A 193 17.37 -4.92 5.86
N CYS A 194 17.18 -4.12 4.81
CA CYS A 194 15.88 -3.95 4.14
C CYS A 194 15.86 -4.51 2.71
N LEU A 195 17.02 -4.92 2.18
CA LEU A 195 17.24 -5.29 0.78
C LEU A 195 16.80 -4.19 -0.19
N ALA A 196 17.06 -2.93 0.13
CA ALA A 196 16.67 -1.77 -0.67
C ALA A 196 17.69 -0.63 -0.57
N SER A 197 17.43 0.47 -1.28
CA SER A 197 18.24 1.69 -1.23
C SER A 197 17.49 2.80 -0.51
N LEU A 198 18.22 3.70 0.18
CA LEU A 198 17.63 4.87 0.87
C LEU A 198 17.25 5.95 -0.14
N LYS A 199 18.03 6.12 -1.22
CA LYS A 199 17.82 7.20 -2.21
C LYS A 199 16.37 7.29 -2.72
N PRO A 200 15.70 6.20 -3.14
CA PRO A 200 14.31 6.29 -3.59
C PRO A 200 13.31 6.72 -2.51
N VAL A 201 13.58 6.43 -1.24
CA VAL A 201 12.73 6.88 -0.10
C VAL A 201 12.86 8.38 0.10
N LEU A 202 14.08 8.93 -0.01
CA LEU A 202 14.29 10.38 0.06
C LEU A 202 13.64 11.09 -1.14
N GLU A 203 13.76 10.51 -2.34
CA GLU A 203 13.14 11.06 -3.55
C GLU A 203 11.61 11.07 -3.47
N SER A 204 11.00 10.00 -2.93
CA SER A 204 9.54 9.95 -2.74
C SER A 204 9.09 10.97 -1.70
N THR A 205 9.81 11.12 -0.59
CA THR A 205 9.54 12.12 0.45
C THR A 205 9.53 13.54 -0.13
N LEU A 206 10.55 13.88 -0.93
CA LEU A 206 10.61 15.16 -1.64
C LEU A 206 9.48 15.33 -2.65
N GLU A 207 9.04 14.25 -3.30
CA GLU A 207 7.90 14.31 -4.21
C GLU A 207 6.59 14.57 -3.46
N TYR A 208 6.31 13.88 -2.34
CA TYR A 208 5.13 14.15 -1.50
C TYR A 208 5.08 15.62 -1.05
N LYS A 209 6.21 16.18 -0.62
CA LYS A 209 6.32 17.60 -0.25
C LYS A 209 5.87 18.56 -1.36
N LYS A 210 6.14 18.25 -2.63
CA LYS A 210 5.68 19.10 -3.77
C LYS A 210 4.16 19.10 -3.94
N HIS A 211 3.46 18.11 -3.40
CA HIS A 211 2.00 18.02 -3.41
C HIS A 211 1.37 18.59 -2.12
N ASN A 212 2.14 19.26 -1.27
CA ASN A 212 1.72 19.79 0.03
C ASN A 212 1.16 18.72 0.98
N ILE A 213 1.78 17.54 0.97
CA ILE A 213 1.54 16.44 1.91
C ILE A 213 2.74 16.35 2.85
#